data_AF-A0A6I9Y688-F1
#
_entry.id   AF-A0A6I9Y688-F1
#
_cell.length_a   1.000
_cell.length_b   1.000
_cell.length_c   1.000
_cell.angle_alpha   90.00
_cell.angle_beta   90.00
_cell.angle_gamma   90.00
#
_symmetry.space_group_name_H-M   'P 1'
#
loop_
_entity.id
_entity.type
_entity.pdbx_description
1 polymer ?
#
loop_
_entity_poly.entity_id
_entity_poly.type
_entity_poly.pdbx_seq_one_letter_code
_entity_poly.pdbx_strand_id
1 'polypeptide(L)'
;MSQELDVPVQEVAKAGPGLAFVVYPQAMTMLPLSPFWSFLFFFMLLTLGLDSQFAFLETIVTAVTDEFPYYLRPKKAFFSGIICAAMFLMGLILTTEGGMYWLVLLDDYSAGFGLMVVVITTCLVVTRVYGMKRFCRDIHMMLGFQPGIYFRACWLFLSPVTMTALLVYSIIKYQPSKYNGTYCFPSWAEALGILMGIFSCLMIPIGMLFAVLREEGTLWQRIQQASRPTMDWGPSLEENRTGMYVATLAGSQSPKPLMVHMRKYGGITSYENIAFQIDKEMEEDEEESII
;
A
#
# COMPACT_ATOMS: atom_id res chain seq x y z
N MET A 1 -9.66 -37.89 -5.61
CA MET A 1 -9.38 -38.08 -4.17
C MET A 1 -10.63 -38.46 -3.40
N SER A 2 -11.68 -37.63 -3.30
CA SER A 2 -12.91 -38.01 -2.57
C SER A 2 -13.58 -39.28 -3.12
N GLN A 3 -13.59 -39.46 -4.45
CA GLN A 3 -14.11 -40.68 -5.10
C GLN A 3 -13.20 -41.92 -4.96
N GLU A 4 -11.89 -41.72 -4.76
CA GLU A 4 -10.91 -42.81 -4.71
C GLU A 4 -10.59 -43.24 -3.27
N LEU A 5 -10.71 -42.32 -2.30
CA LEU A 5 -10.43 -42.55 -0.87
C LEU A 5 -11.70 -42.63 -0.02
N ASP A 6 -12.89 -42.51 -0.64
CA ASP A 6 -14.21 -42.54 0.02
C ASP A 6 -14.34 -41.60 1.24
N VAL A 7 -13.69 -40.45 1.18
CA VAL A 7 -13.72 -39.42 2.24
C VAL A 7 -14.53 -38.20 1.80
N PRO A 8 -15.35 -37.61 2.72
CA PRO A 8 -16.10 -36.40 2.44
C PRO A 8 -15.21 -35.25 1.97
N VAL A 9 -15.70 -34.45 1.01
CA VAL A 9 -14.95 -33.30 0.48
C VAL A 9 -14.59 -32.30 1.58
N GLN A 10 -15.39 -32.19 2.64
CA GLN A 10 -15.09 -31.30 3.77
C GLN A 10 -13.84 -31.71 4.56
N GLU A 11 -13.47 -32.99 4.56
CA GLU A 11 -12.28 -33.46 5.29
C GLU A 11 -10.99 -33.21 4.51
N VAL A 12 -11.07 -33.22 3.18
CA VAL A 12 -9.93 -32.95 2.28
C VAL A 12 -9.78 -31.47 1.94
N ALA A 13 -10.84 -30.65 2.04
CA ALA A 13 -10.81 -29.23 1.72
C ALA A 13 -10.59 -28.34 2.96
N LYS A 14 -9.50 -28.54 3.69
CA LYS A 14 -9.10 -27.61 4.76
C LYS A 14 -8.32 -26.44 4.15
N ALA A 15 -8.78 -25.21 4.38
CA ALA A 15 -8.10 -24.00 3.93
C ALA A 15 -6.69 -23.85 4.54
N GLY A 16 -5.81 -23.16 3.84
CA GLY A 16 -4.44 -22.87 4.28
C GLY A 16 -3.37 -23.77 3.67
N PRO A 17 -2.12 -23.71 4.18
CA PRO A 17 -0.97 -24.40 3.59
C PRO A 17 -1.12 -25.92 3.55
N GLY A 18 -1.90 -26.52 4.46
CA GLY A 18 -2.16 -27.95 4.47
C GLY A 18 -2.83 -28.47 3.19
N LEU A 19 -3.63 -27.64 2.51
CA LEU A 19 -4.21 -28.01 1.22
C LEU A 19 -3.11 -28.25 0.18
N ALA A 20 -2.24 -27.24 0.00
CA ALA A 20 -1.17 -27.24 -0.99
C ALA A 20 -0.06 -28.27 -0.68
N PHE A 21 0.27 -28.49 0.59
CA PHE A 21 1.42 -29.32 0.98
C PHE A 21 1.07 -30.74 1.46
N VAL A 22 -0.22 -31.07 1.66
CA VAL A 22 -0.64 -32.43 2.07
C VAL A 22 -1.61 -33.02 1.05
N VAL A 23 -2.74 -32.33 0.82
CA VAL A 23 -3.84 -32.86 0.01
C VAL A 23 -3.45 -32.92 -1.47
N TYR A 24 -2.87 -31.85 -2.03
CA TYR A 24 -2.45 -31.85 -3.43
C TYR A 24 -1.35 -32.90 -3.73
N PRO A 25 -0.25 -33.00 -2.97
CA PRO A 25 0.76 -34.05 -3.19
C PRO A 25 0.17 -35.45 -3.10
N GLN A 26 -0.72 -35.70 -2.13
CA GLN A 26 -1.40 -36.99 -2.02
C GLN A 26 -2.26 -37.29 -3.25
N ALA A 27 -2.94 -36.31 -3.84
CA ALA A 27 -3.63 -36.50 -5.13
C ALA A 27 -2.64 -36.79 -6.28
N MET A 28 -1.50 -36.10 -6.34
CA MET A 28 -0.50 -36.29 -7.41
C MET A 28 0.09 -37.70 -7.40
N THR A 29 0.19 -38.35 -6.24
CA THR A 29 0.64 -39.76 -6.15
C THR A 29 -0.30 -40.76 -6.82
N MET A 30 -1.57 -40.39 -7.03
CA MET A 30 -2.56 -41.24 -7.69
C MET A 30 -2.51 -41.12 -9.23
N LEU A 31 -1.77 -40.14 -9.77
CA LEU A 31 -1.62 -39.94 -11.21
C LEU A 31 -0.47 -40.78 -11.79
N PRO A 32 -0.60 -41.27 -13.04
CA PRO A 32 0.54 -41.82 -13.75
C PRO A 32 1.62 -40.74 -13.96
N LEU A 33 2.90 -41.12 -13.87
CA LEU A 33 4.04 -40.18 -13.88
C LEU A 33 4.03 -39.15 -12.73
N SER A 34 3.63 -39.57 -11.52
CA SER A 34 3.60 -38.74 -10.31
C SER A 34 4.81 -37.79 -10.08
N PRO A 35 6.08 -38.21 -10.29
CA PRO A 35 7.22 -37.31 -10.09
C PRO A 35 7.21 -36.07 -11.00
N PHE A 36 6.73 -36.21 -12.23
CA PHE A 36 6.63 -35.11 -13.19
C PHE A 36 5.60 -34.06 -12.75
N TRP A 37 4.41 -34.52 -12.34
CA TRP A 37 3.33 -33.64 -11.86
C TRP A 37 3.69 -32.95 -10.55
N SER A 38 4.38 -33.65 -9.65
CA SER A 38 4.86 -33.09 -8.39
C SER A 38 5.87 -31.96 -8.62
N PHE A 39 6.82 -32.14 -9.56
CA PHE A 39 7.76 -31.09 -9.93
C PHE A 39 7.06 -29.85 -10.48
N LEU A 40 6.16 -30.01 -11.45
CA LEU A 40 5.43 -28.88 -12.03
C LEU A 40 4.59 -28.13 -10.99
N PHE A 41 3.95 -28.87 -10.08
CA PHE A 41 3.13 -28.27 -9.02
C PHE A 41 3.97 -27.45 -8.03
N PHE A 42 5.08 -28.00 -7.50
CA PHE A 42 5.94 -27.26 -6.58
C PHE A 42 6.70 -26.12 -7.28
N PHE A 43 7.09 -26.30 -8.55
CA PHE A 43 7.70 -25.24 -9.34
C PHE A 43 6.72 -24.07 -9.55
N MET A 44 5.45 -24.36 -9.83
CA MET A 44 4.39 -23.36 -9.90
C MET A 44 4.21 -22.63 -8.55
N LEU A 45 4.14 -23.34 -7.42
CA LEU A 45 4.05 -22.70 -6.11
C LEU A 45 5.26 -21.81 -5.80
N LEU A 46 6.45 -22.24 -6.21
CA LEU A 46 7.68 -21.48 -6.05
C LEU A 46 7.67 -20.21 -6.90
N THR A 47 7.26 -20.27 -8.17
CA THR A 47 7.20 -19.07 -9.03
C THR A 47 6.13 -18.08 -8.58
N LEU A 48 4.96 -18.56 -8.12
CA LEU A 48 3.92 -17.72 -7.52
C LEU A 48 4.40 -16.97 -6.27
N GLY A 49 5.15 -17.65 -5.40
CA GLY A 49 5.77 -17.05 -4.23
C GLY A 49 6.86 -16.04 -4.59
N LEU A 50 7.73 -16.38 -5.54
CA LEU A 50 8.84 -15.52 -5.95
C LEU A 50 8.37 -14.20 -6.57
N ASP A 51 7.40 -14.22 -7.48
CA ASP A 51 6.89 -13.00 -8.13
C ASP A 51 6.33 -12.01 -7.11
N SER A 52 5.52 -12.53 -6.18
CA SER A 52 4.96 -11.74 -5.07
C SER A 52 6.05 -11.13 -4.19
N GLN A 53 7.08 -11.91 -3.82
CA GLN A 53 8.18 -11.42 -2.98
C GLN A 53 9.03 -10.35 -3.68
N PHE A 54 9.27 -10.47 -4.99
CA PHE A 54 9.96 -9.44 -5.75
C PHE A 54 9.19 -8.12 -5.75
N ALA A 55 7.87 -8.16 -5.94
CA ALA A 55 7.03 -6.96 -5.87
C ALA A 55 7.08 -6.30 -4.49
N PHE A 56 7.02 -7.08 -3.40
CA PHE A 56 7.13 -6.55 -2.04
C PHE A 56 8.50 -5.91 -1.77
N LEU A 57 9.60 -6.61 -2.09
CA LEU A 57 10.95 -6.10 -1.90
C LEU A 57 11.17 -4.82 -2.71
N GLU A 58 10.79 -4.81 -3.98
CA GLU A 58 10.97 -3.64 -4.84
C GLU A 58 10.14 -2.45 -4.36
N THR A 59 8.94 -2.68 -3.81
CA THR A 59 8.11 -1.62 -3.21
C THR A 59 8.82 -0.96 -2.03
N ILE A 60 9.40 -1.75 -1.12
CA ILE A 60 10.14 -1.23 0.05
C ILE A 60 11.41 -0.51 -0.41
N VAL A 61 12.21 -1.14 -1.28
CA VAL A 61 13.47 -0.57 -1.78
C VAL A 61 13.20 0.75 -2.51
N THR A 62 12.17 0.80 -3.34
CA THR A 62 11.81 2.00 -4.11
C THR A 62 11.31 3.10 -3.18
N ALA A 63 10.39 2.81 -2.26
CA ALA A 63 9.86 3.80 -1.32
C ALA A 63 10.98 4.48 -0.49
N VAL A 64 11.94 3.71 0.03
CA VAL A 64 13.05 4.27 0.81
C VAL A 64 14.07 4.99 -0.08
N THR A 65 14.33 4.47 -1.28
CA THR A 65 15.26 5.09 -2.23
C THR A 65 14.72 6.43 -2.76
N ASP A 66 13.40 6.58 -2.90
CA ASP A 66 12.77 7.82 -3.34
C ASP A 66 12.71 8.88 -2.23
N GLU A 67 12.70 8.49 -0.95
CA GLU A 67 12.81 9.44 0.16
C GLU A 67 14.24 9.98 0.32
N PHE A 68 15.27 9.16 0.06
CA PHE A 68 16.69 9.55 0.15
C PHE A 68 17.47 9.34 -1.16
N PRO A 69 17.11 10.05 -2.25
CA PRO A 69 17.60 9.74 -3.58
C PRO A 69 19.11 9.97 -3.76
N TYR A 70 19.68 10.96 -3.09
CA TYR A 70 21.10 11.31 -3.23
C TYR A 70 22.04 10.23 -2.67
N TYR A 71 21.69 9.64 -1.53
CA TYR A 71 22.54 8.67 -0.84
C TYR A 71 22.29 7.24 -1.31
N LEU A 72 21.03 6.88 -1.60
CA LEU A 72 20.63 5.49 -1.84
C LEU A 72 20.60 5.10 -3.32
N ARG A 73 20.25 6.01 -4.26
CA ARG A 73 20.24 5.68 -5.71
C ARG A 73 21.56 5.14 -6.25
N PRO A 74 22.74 5.75 -5.98
CA PRO A 74 24.00 5.22 -6.51
C PRO A 74 24.40 3.87 -5.90
N LYS A 75 23.82 3.50 -4.76
CA LYS A 75 24.11 2.26 -4.02
C LYS A 75 22.89 1.34 -3.90
N LYS A 76 21.90 1.46 -4.81
CA LYS A 76 20.62 0.73 -4.75
C LYS A 76 20.82 -0.78 -4.60
N ALA A 77 21.76 -1.36 -5.35
CA ALA A 77 22.04 -2.80 -5.30
C ALA A 77 22.57 -3.25 -3.91
N PHE A 78 23.48 -2.48 -3.33
CA PHE A 78 24.02 -2.76 -1.99
C PHE A 78 22.93 -2.59 -0.91
N PHE A 79 22.12 -1.55 -1.02
CA PHE A 79 21.00 -1.30 -0.11
C PHE A 79 19.93 -2.40 -0.18
N SER A 80 19.56 -2.85 -1.39
CA SER A 80 18.67 -3.98 -1.58
C SER A 80 19.23 -5.27 -0.96
N GLY A 81 20.54 -5.52 -1.11
CA GLY A 81 21.21 -6.64 -0.45
C GLY A 81 21.10 -6.60 1.08
N ILE A 82 21.21 -5.41 1.69
CA ILE A 82 21.02 -5.23 3.14
C ILE A 82 19.58 -5.54 3.54
N ILE A 83 18.58 -5.04 2.81
CA ILE A 83 17.16 -5.32 3.09
C ILE A 83 16.88 -6.83 2.97
N CYS A 84 17.38 -7.48 1.92
CA CYS A 84 17.25 -8.93 1.75
C CYS A 84 17.87 -9.70 2.92
N ALA A 85 19.07 -9.30 3.37
CA ALA A 85 19.73 -9.93 4.52
C ALA A 85 18.93 -9.72 5.82
N ALA A 86 18.39 -8.52 6.05
CA ALA A 86 17.55 -8.23 7.19
C ALA A 86 16.25 -9.04 7.18
N MET A 87 15.57 -9.12 6.02
CA MET A 87 14.37 -9.93 5.84
C MET A 87 14.65 -11.42 6.02
N PHE A 88 15.79 -11.91 5.54
CA PHE A 88 16.22 -13.29 5.77
C PHE A 88 16.40 -13.58 7.27
N LEU A 89 17.11 -12.71 8.00
CA LEU A 89 17.30 -12.88 9.44
C LEU A 89 15.98 -12.85 10.23
N MET A 90 15.05 -11.96 9.87
CA MET A 90 13.71 -11.95 10.47
C MET A 90 12.91 -13.21 10.10
N GLY A 91 13.06 -13.71 8.88
CA GLY A 91 12.39 -14.92 8.39
C GLY A 91 12.87 -16.21 9.05
N LEU A 92 14.07 -16.24 9.66
CA LEU A 92 14.60 -17.43 10.35
C LEU A 92 13.69 -17.93 11.48
N ILE A 93 12.89 -17.05 12.10
CA ILE A 93 11.95 -17.48 13.14
C ILE A 93 10.87 -18.43 12.60
N LEU A 94 10.50 -18.26 11.31
CA LEU A 94 9.51 -19.09 10.62
C LEU A 94 10.07 -20.45 10.20
N THR A 95 11.40 -20.62 10.18
CA THR A 95 12.05 -21.91 9.84
C THR A 95 12.36 -22.76 11.08
N THR A 96 11.96 -22.32 12.27
CA THR A 96 12.10 -23.11 13.51
C THR A 96 11.05 -24.22 13.59
N GLU A 97 11.22 -25.20 14.48
CA GLU A 97 10.24 -26.27 14.76
C GLU A 97 8.85 -25.71 15.11
N GLY A 98 8.78 -24.50 15.70
CA GLY A 98 7.55 -23.77 16.00
C GLY A 98 7.09 -22.81 14.91
N GLY A 99 7.71 -22.81 13.74
CA GLY A 99 7.52 -21.83 12.68
C GLY A 99 6.08 -21.74 12.16
N MET A 100 5.36 -22.85 12.11
CA MET A 100 3.95 -22.87 11.70
C MET A 100 3.04 -22.08 12.64
N TYR A 101 3.33 -22.04 13.95
CA TYR A 101 2.56 -21.22 14.89
C TYR A 101 2.77 -19.73 14.62
N TRP A 102 4.02 -19.33 14.36
CA TRP A 102 4.35 -17.96 13.95
C TRP A 102 3.71 -17.59 12.62
N LEU A 103 3.72 -18.51 11.64
CA LEU A 103 3.12 -18.30 10.33
C LEU A 103 1.62 -18.02 10.46
N VAL A 104 0.88 -18.87 11.19
CA VAL A 104 -0.56 -18.67 11.38
C VAL A 104 -0.85 -17.37 12.13
N LEU A 105 -0.08 -17.05 13.17
CA LEU A 105 -0.25 -15.80 13.90
C LEU A 105 0.00 -14.57 13.01
N LEU A 106 1.04 -14.59 12.17
CA LEU A 106 1.33 -13.50 11.25
C LEU A 106 0.29 -13.40 10.13
N ASP A 107 -0.16 -14.53 9.57
CA ASP A 107 -1.15 -14.55 8.49
C ASP A 107 -2.50 -13.97 8.96
N ASP A 108 -2.97 -14.37 10.14
CA ASP A 108 -4.25 -13.92 10.69
C ASP A 108 -4.24 -12.44 11.12
N TYR A 109 -3.14 -11.96 11.71
CA TYR A 109 -3.09 -10.62 12.33
C TYR A 109 -2.39 -9.54 11.49
N SER A 110 -1.44 -9.87 10.60
CA SER A 110 -0.65 -8.88 9.86
C SER A 110 -1.47 -8.13 8.80
N ALA A 111 -2.19 -8.85 7.94
CA ALA A 111 -2.85 -8.27 6.76
C ALA A 111 -4.37 -8.10 6.91
N GLY A 112 -4.99 -8.63 7.97
CA GLY A 112 -6.45 -8.60 8.13
C GLY A 112 -7.00 -7.19 8.35
N PHE A 113 -6.88 -6.68 9.58
CA PHE A 113 -7.48 -5.40 9.97
C PHE A 113 -6.69 -4.18 9.47
N GLY A 114 -5.37 -4.24 9.57
CA GLY A 114 -4.48 -3.11 9.25
C GLY A 114 -4.62 -2.66 7.79
N LEU A 115 -4.56 -3.62 6.87
CA LEU A 115 -4.65 -3.35 5.43
C LEU A 115 -6.00 -2.75 5.04
N MET A 116 -7.12 -3.25 5.61
CA MET A 116 -8.45 -2.70 5.33
C MET A 116 -8.53 -1.21 5.72
N VAL A 117 -8.00 -0.84 6.89
CA VAL A 117 -7.96 0.57 7.36
C VAL A 117 -7.09 1.44 6.45
N VAL A 118 -5.93 0.93 6.03
CA VAL A 118 -5.04 1.62 5.08
C VAL A 118 -5.74 1.87 3.75
N VAL A 119 -6.43 0.87 3.19
CA VAL A 119 -7.15 1.00 1.91
C VAL A 119 -8.31 2.01 2.02
N ILE A 120 -9.13 1.93 3.07
CA ILE A 120 -10.23 2.87 3.30
C ILE A 120 -9.68 4.30 3.38
N THR A 121 -8.63 4.50 4.17
CA THR A 121 -8.02 5.82 4.34
C THR A 121 -7.42 6.33 3.03
N THR A 122 -6.76 5.47 2.25
CA THR A 122 -6.19 5.84 0.95
C THR A 122 -7.28 6.28 -0.03
N CYS A 123 -8.39 5.55 -0.10
CA CYS A 123 -9.55 5.96 -0.92
C CYS A 123 -10.11 7.31 -0.49
N LEU A 124 -10.26 7.54 0.82
CA LEU A 124 -10.76 8.82 1.35
C LEU A 124 -9.79 9.98 1.07
N VAL A 125 -8.48 9.76 1.25
CA VAL A 125 -7.45 10.78 0.97
C VAL A 125 -7.45 11.15 -0.51
N VAL A 126 -7.45 10.18 -1.43
CA VAL A 126 -7.45 10.45 -2.87
C VAL A 126 -8.75 11.16 -3.31
N THR A 127 -9.91 10.72 -2.82
CA THR A 127 -11.20 11.24 -3.28
C THR A 127 -11.59 12.58 -2.65
N ARG A 128 -11.32 12.76 -1.34
CA ARG A 128 -11.77 13.92 -0.55
C ARG A 128 -10.68 14.95 -0.28
N VAL A 129 -9.46 14.52 0.06
CA VAL A 129 -8.36 15.43 0.40
C VAL A 129 -7.70 15.96 -0.87
N TYR A 130 -7.23 15.04 -1.73
CA TYR A 130 -6.65 15.42 -3.02
C TYR A 130 -7.71 15.91 -4.01
N GLY A 131 -8.90 15.29 -3.97
CA GLY A 131 -10.07 15.72 -4.73
C GLY A 131 -10.24 14.97 -6.05
N MET A 132 -11.43 14.42 -6.25
CA MET A 132 -11.76 13.61 -7.44
C MET A 132 -11.58 14.32 -8.79
N LYS A 133 -11.88 15.63 -8.87
CA LYS A 133 -11.70 16.41 -10.10
C LYS A 133 -10.22 16.48 -10.51
N ARG A 134 -9.34 16.73 -9.54
CA ARG A 134 -7.88 16.79 -9.75
C ARG A 134 -7.35 15.42 -10.19
N PHE A 135 -7.77 14.36 -9.51
CA PHE A 135 -7.39 12.99 -9.89
C PHE A 135 -7.84 12.60 -11.31
N CYS A 136 -9.07 12.94 -11.71
CA CYS A 136 -9.54 12.66 -13.07
C CYS A 136 -8.77 13.46 -14.13
N ARG A 137 -8.34 14.68 -13.81
CA ARG A 137 -7.51 15.52 -14.68
C ARG A 137 -6.12 14.92 -14.87
N ASP A 138 -5.51 14.38 -13.81
CA ASP A 138 -4.21 13.72 -13.89
C ASP A 138 -4.26 12.46 -14.77
N ILE A 139 -5.33 11.67 -14.64
CA ILE A 139 -5.55 10.51 -15.50
C ILE A 139 -5.73 10.94 -16.97
N HIS A 140 -6.47 12.02 -17.21
CA HIS A 140 -6.65 12.56 -18.56
C HIS A 140 -5.34 13.01 -19.18
N MET A 141 -4.46 13.61 -18.38
CA MET A 141 -3.12 14.01 -18.79
C MET A 141 -2.23 12.80 -19.13
N MET A 142 -2.31 11.71 -18.36
CA MET A 142 -1.50 10.51 -18.58
C MET A 142 -1.97 9.65 -19.75
N LEU A 143 -3.30 9.54 -19.95
CA LEU A 143 -3.90 8.61 -20.89
C LEU A 143 -4.57 9.27 -22.11
N GLY A 144 -4.76 10.59 -22.09
CA GLY A 144 -5.47 11.34 -23.13
C GLY A 144 -6.99 11.29 -23.07
N PHE A 145 -7.59 10.54 -22.13
CA PHE A 145 -9.05 10.44 -21.95
C PHE A 145 -9.44 10.50 -20.47
N GLN A 146 -10.60 11.09 -20.18
CA GLN A 146 -11.10 11.17 -18.81
C GLN A 146 -11.69 9.83 -18.35
N PRO A 147 -11.49 9.42 -17.09
CA PRO A 147 -12.11 8.23 -16.54
C PRO A 147 -13.64 8.40 -16.51
N GLY A 148 -14.35 7.39 -17.00
CA GLY A 148 -15.81 7.38 -17.05
C GLY A 148 -16.48 7.35 -15.67
N ILE A 149 -17.80 7.55 -15.65
CA ILE A 149 -18.60 7.65 -14.41
C ILE A 149 -18.49 6.38 -13.56
N TYR A 150 -18.36 5.20 -14.20
CA TYR A 150 -18.15 3.93 -13.51
C TYR A 150 -16.94 3.98 -12.57
N PHE A 151 -15.76 4.37 -13.07
CA PHE A 151 -14.54 4.44 -12.26
C PHE A 151 -14.67 5.48 -11.13
N ARG A 152 -15.31 6.62 -11.42
CA ARG A 152 -15.57 7.66 -10.42
C ARG A 152 -16.48 7.16 -9.29
N ALA A 153 -17.55 6.44 -9.63
CA ALA A 153 -18.45 5.80 -8.67
C ALA A 153 -17.74 4.71 -7.85
N CYS A 154 -16.83 3.95 -8.50
CA CYS A 154 -16.03 2.95 -7.82
C CYS A 154 -15.14 3.56 -6.74
N TRP A 155 -14.38 4.61 -7.06
CA TRP A 155 -13.48 5.26 -6.10
C TRP A 155 -14.22 6.03 -5.01
N LEU A 156 -15.31 6.70 -5.35
CA LEU A 156 -16.04 7.57 -4.40
C LEU A 156 -16.93 6.77 -3.44
N PHE A 157 -17.56 5.69 -3.92
CA PHE A 157 -18.60 4.99 -3.17
C PHE A 157 -18.33 3.49 -3.06
N LEU A 158 -18.14 2.77 -4.17
CA LEU A 158 -18.11 1.31 -4.14
C LEU A 158 -16.95 0.76 -3.30
N SER A 159 -15.72 1.18 -3.59
CA SER A 159 -14.51 0.74 -2.88
C SER A 159 -14.53 1.06 -1.38
N PRO A 160 -14.78 2.31 -0.94
CA PRO A 160 -14.80 2.60 0.49
C PRO A 160 -15.95 1.91 1.22
N VAL A 161 -17.15 1.79 0.62
CA VAL A 161 -18.30 1.12 1.25
C VAL A 161 -18.05 -0.38 1.37
N THR A 162 -17.57 -1.04 0.32
CA THR A 162 -17.25 -2.48 0.36
C THR A 162 -16.16 -2.80 1.37
N MET A 163 -15.08 -2.00 1.41
CA MET A 163 -14.01 -2.19 2.39
C MET A 163 -14.47 -1.93 3.82
N THR A 164 -15.34 -0.93 4.03
CA THR A 164 -15.94 -0.67 5.35
C THR A 164 -16.86 -1.82 5.78
N ALA A 165 -17.67 -2.36 4.86
CA ALA A 165 -18.53 -3.50 5.13
C ALA A 165 -17.72 -4.76 5.50
N LEU A 166 -16.62 -5.02 4.78
CA LEU A 166 -15.70 -6.11 5.10
C LEU A 166 -15.02 -5.91 6.45
N LEU A 167 -14.61 -4.68 6.78
CA LEU A 167 -14.03 -4.36 8.07
C LEU A 167 -15.02 -4.60 9.21
N VAL A 168 -16.26 -4.13 9.08
CA VAL A 168 -17.32 -4.35 10.07
C VAL A 168 -17.63 -5.85 10.22
N TYR A 169 -17.72 -6.58 9.11
CA TYR A 169 -17.93 -8.02 9.12
C TYR A 169 -16.77 -8.75 9.84
N SER A 170 -15.52 -8.35 9.57
CA SER A 170 -14.33 -8.90 10.19
C SER A 170 -14.33 -8.65 11.72
N ILE A 171 -14.75 -7.46 12.17
CA ILE A 171 -14.86 -7.14 13.60
C ILE A 171 -15.95 -8.00 14.27
N ILE A 172 -17.12 -8.15 13.64
CA ILE A 172 -18.23 -8.94 14.19
C ILE A 172 -17.86 -10.42 14.29
N LYS A 173 -17.15 -10.94 13.29
CA LYS A 173 -16.71 -12.34 13.22
C LYS A 173 -15.34 -12.57 13.83
N TYR A 174 -14.79 -11.61 14.56
CA TYR A 174 -13.53 -11.77 15.24
C TYR A 174 -13.60 -12.99 16.17
N GLN A 175 -12.67 -13.91 15.98
CA GLN A 175 -12.45 -15.07 16.83
C GLN A 175 -10.95 -15.18 17.09
N PRO A 176 -10.52 -15.53 18.31
CA PRO A 176 -9.11 -15.77 18.59
C PRO A 176 -8.56 -16.82 17.62
N SER A 177 -7.38 -16.56 17.06
CA SER A 177 -6.73 -17.51 16.15
C SER A 177 -6.57 -18.87 16.83
N LYS A 178 -6.72 -19.95 16.06
CA LYS A 178 -6.54 -21.33 16.52
C LYS A 178 -5.74 -22.11 15.50
N TYR A 179 -4.67 -22.75 15.94
CA TYR A 179 -3.92 -23.65 15.08
C TYR A 179 -4.57 -25.04 15.09
N ASN A 180 -4.97 -25.52 13.91
CA ASN A 180 -5.59 -26.84 13.69
C ASN A 180 -6.85 -27.12 14.55
N GLY A 181 -7.55 -26.09 15.00
CA GLY A 181 -8.76 -26.18 15.82
C GLY A 181 -8.56 -26.64 17.27
N THR A 182 -7.35 -27.09 17.64
CA THR A 182 -7.03 -27.67 18.96
C THR A 182 -6.11 -26.78 19.80
N TYR A 183 -5.16 -26.07 19.16
CA TYR A 183 -4.24 -25.21 19.87
C TYR A 183 -4.76 -23.77 19.92
N CYS A 184 -5.05 -23.28 21.13
CA CYS A 184 -5.42 -21.89 21.37
C CYS A 184 -4.15 -21.09 21.68
N PHE A 185 -3.96 -19.98 20.98
CA PHE A 185 -2.83 -19.11 21.27
C PHE A 185 -2.94 -18.51 22.67
N PRO A 186 -1.81 -18.37 23.39
CA PRO A 186 -1.81 -17.69 24.67
C PRO A 186 -2.13 -16.20 24.49
N SER A 187 -2.70 -15.57 25.52
CA SER A 187 -3.15 -14.18 25.47
C SER A 187 -2.06 -13.17 25.10
N TRP A 188 -0.80 -13.44 25.46
CA TRP A 188 0.33 -12.58 25.08
C TRP A 188 0.60 -12.61 23.56
N ALA A 189 0.36 -13.74 22.89
CA ALA A 189 0.57 -13.90 21.46
C ALA A 189 -0.53 -13.20 20.66
N GLU A 190 -1.78 -13.32 21.14
CA GLU A 190 -2.91 -12.55 20.60
C GLU A 190 -2.71 -11.05 20.78
N ALA A 191 -2.26 -10.59 21.97
CA ALA A 191 -1.93 -9.20 22.19
C ALA A 191 -0.83 -8.71 21.23
N LEU A 192 0.20 -9.52 21.00
CA LEU A 192 1.27 -9.23 20.04
C LEU A 192 0.72 -9.11 18.61
N GLY A 193 -0.17 -10.00 18.18
CA GLY A 193 -0.82 -9.93 16.87
C GLY A 193 -1.67 -8.66 16.72
N ILE A 194 -2.48 -8.32 17.72
CA ILE A 194 -3.28 -7.09 17.72
C ILE A 194 -2.37 -5.85 17.65
N LEU A 195 -1.25 -5.85 18.41
CA LEU A 195 -0.28 -4.76 18.38
C LEU A 195 0.37 -4.58 16.99
N MET A 196 0.66 -5.67 16.27
CA MET A 196 1.14 -5.61 14.89
C MET A 196 0.13 -4.90 13.96
N GLY A 197 -1.14 -5.27 14.05
CA GLY A 197 -2.22 -4.64 13.30
C GLY A 197 -2.35 -3.15 13.63
N ILE A 198 -2.40 -2.81 14.92
CA ILE A 198 -2.50 -1.41 15.39
C ILE A 198 -1.29 -0.59 14.94
N PHE A 199 -0.09 -1.13 15.01
CA PHE A 199 1.13 -0.43 14.61
C PHE A 199 1.06 0.04 13.15
N SER A 200 0.57 -0.82 12.25
CA SER A 200 0.38 -0.46 10.83
C SER A 200 -0.62 0.71 10.67
N CYS A 201 -1.74 0.69 11.38
CA CYS A 201 -2.74 1.75 11.34
C CYS A 201 -2.22 3.05 11.96
N LEU A 202 -1.41 2.95 13.01
CA LEU A 202 -0.92 4.08 13.80
C LEU A 202 0.13 4.92 13.04
N MET A 203 0.79 4.35 12.03
CA MET A 203 1.68 5.11 11.14
C MET A 203 0.94 6.22 10.37
N ILE A 204 -0.35 6.03 10.05
CA ILE A 204 -1.16 7.04 9.35
C ILE A 204 -1.34 8.31 10.21
N PRO A 205 -1.91 8.25 11.43
CA PRO A 205 -2.07 9.44 12.26
C PRO A 205 -0.73 10.01 12.73
N ILE A 206 0.31 9.19 12.95
CA ILE A 206 1.66 9.71 13.22
C ILE A 206 2.17 10.54 12.04
N GLY A 207 2.05 10.03 10.81
CA GLY A 207 2.46 10.75 9.61
C GLY A 207 1.70 12.07 9.45
N MET A 208 0.38 12.04 9.68
CA MET A 208 -0.47 13.24 9.66
C MET A 208 -0.05 14.26 10.72
N LEU A 209 0.18 13.83 11.96
CA LEU A 209 0.58 14.70 13.06
C LEU A 209 1.97 15.29 12.80
N PHE A 210 2.91 14.49 12.30
CA PHE A 210 4.24 14.96 11.93
C PHE A 210 4.21 15.99 10.80
N ALA A 211 3.36 15.79 9.78
CA ALA A 211 3.17 16.76 8.72
C ALA A 211 2.60 18.08 9.26
N VAL A 212 1.55 18.03 10.07
CA VAL A 212 0.91 19.22 10.66
C VAL A 212 1.85 19.97 11.63
N LEU A 213 2.71 19.25 12.38
CA LEU A 213 3.66 19.89 13.30
C LEU A 213 4.82 20.60 12.59
N ARG A 214 5.15 20.20 11.36
CA ARG A 214 6.20 20.85 10.56
C ARG A 214 5.74 22.17 9.95
N GLU A 215 4.45 22.35 9.71
CA GLU A 215 3.90 23.59 9.16
C GLU A 215 3.81 24.69 10.23
N GLU A 216 4.06 25.93 9.82
CA GLU A 216 4.00 27.12 10.67
C GLU A 216 2.59 27.74 10.66
N GLY A 217 2.20 28.43 11.74
CA GLY A 217 0.90 29.12 11.82
C GLY A 217 -0.08 28.53 12.82
N THR A 218 -1.38 28.83 12.65
CA THR A 218 -2.47 28.34 13.53
C THR A 218 -2.88 26.90 13.19
N LEU A 219 -3.49 26.16 14.13
CA LEU A 219 -3.85 24.75 13.92
C LEU A 219 -4.68 24.51 12.64
N TRP A 220 -5.61 25.41 12.33
CA TRP A 220 -6.43 25.30 11.12
C TRP A 220 -5.63 25.57 9.84
N GLN A 221 -4.76 26.57 9.85
CA GLN A 221 -3.88 26.88 8.72
C GLN A 221 -2.90 25.73 8.44
N ARG A 222 -2.32 25.14 9.48
CA ARG A 222 -1.40 24.00 9.35
C ARG A 222 -2.08 22.78 8.73
N ILE A 223 -3.31 22.48 9.14
CA ILE A 223 -4.08 21.37 8.54
C ILE A 223 -4.38 21.67 7.07
N GLN A 224 -4.77 22.89 6.76
CA GLN A 224 -5.06 23.29 5.39
C GLN A 224 -3.81 23.27 4.50
N GLN A 225 -2.66 23.71 5.00
CA GLN A 225 -1.37 23.65 4.32
C GLN A 225 -0.90 22.20 4.12
N ALA A 226 -0.94 21.37 5.16
CA ALA A 226 -0.56 19.96 5.09
C ALA A 226 -1.44 19.13 4.13
N SER A 227 -2.67 19.58 3.88
CA SER A 227 -3.60 18.94 2.94
C SER A 227 -3.41 19.38 1.48
N ARG A 228 -2.53 20.35 1.20
CA ARG A 228 -2.24 20.80 -0.16
C ARG A 228 -1.12 19.96 -0.77
N PRO A 229 -1.21 19.63 -2.08
CA PRO A 229 -0.11 18.99 -2.77
C PRO A 229 1.12 19.90 -2.80
N THR A 230 2.31 19.31 -2.80
CA THR A 230 3.58 20.04 -2.91
C THR A 230 3.60 20.90 -4.17
N MET A 231 4.25 22.06 -4.13
CA MET A 231 4.35 22.92 -5.32
C MET A 231 5.04 22.25 -6.50
N ASP A 232 5.94 21.29 -6.26
CA ASP A 232 6.62 20.54 -7.32
C ASP A 232 5.77 19.38 -7.89
N TRP A 233 4.52 19.24 -7.42
CA TRP A 233 3.60 18.19 -7.85
C TRP A 233 3.17 18.38 -9.31
N GLY A 234 3.39 17.33 -10.09
CA GLY A 234 3.12 17.29 -11.52
C GLY A 234 4.03 16.27 -12.22
N PRO A 235 3.98 16.19 -13.56
CA PRO A 235 4.87 15.32 -14.33
C PRO A 235 6.35 15.56 -14.00
N SER A 236 7.11 14.47 -13.94
CA SER A 236 8.55 14.51 -13.68
C SER A 236 9.33 15.14 -14.84
N LEU A 237 8.87 14.94 -16.08
CA LEU A 237 9.44 15.55 -17.28
C LEU A 237 8.77 16.90 -17.54
N GLU A 238 9.60 17.93 -17.74
CA GLU A 238 9.13 19.30 -18.02
C GLU A 238 8.31 19.38 -19.30
N GLU A 239 8.67 18.60 -20.33
CA GLU A 239 7.94 18.51 -21.61
C GLU A 239 6.47 18.09 -21.43
N ASN A 240 6.21 17.28 -20.41
CA ASN A 240 4.86 16.78 -20.14
C ASN A 240 4.07 17.74 -19.27
N ARG A 241 4.67 18.75 -18.64
CA ARG A 241 3.98 19.76 -17.83
C ARG A 241 3.25 20.75 -18.73
N THR A 242 2.17 20.31 -19.36
CA THR A 242 1.34 21.11 -20.27
C THR A 242 0.09 21.65 -19.57
N GLY A 243 -0.47 22.75 -20.09
CA GLY A 243 -1.66 23.41 -19.55
C GLY A 243 -1.48 23.92 -18.12
N MET A 244 -2.31 23.42 -17.20
CA MET A 244 -2.35 23.80 -15.78
C MET A 244 -1.03 23.63 -15.00
N TYR A 245 -0.19 22.69 -15.43
CA TYR A 245 1.12 22.43 -14.79
C TYR A 245 2.25 23.34 -15.33
N VAL A 246 1.93 24.24 -16.28
CA VAL A 246 2.83 25.28 -16.79
C VAL A 246 2.96 26.43 -15.79
N ALA A 247 1.90 26.76 -15.03
CA ALA A 247 1.98 27.75 -13.96
C ALA A 247 3.00 27.34 -12.89
N THR A 248 3.11 26.02 -12.65
CA THR A 248 4.12 25.43 -11.78
C THR A 248 5.54 25.65 -12.31
N LEU A 249 5.75 25.59 -13.64
CA LEU A 249 7.04 25.85 -14.31
C LEU A 249 7.57 27.27 -14.08
N ALA A 250 6.68 28.28 -14.01
CA ALA A 250 7.08 29.67 -13.78
C ALA A 250 7.73 29.90 -12.39
N GLY A 251 7.41 29.04 -11.41
CA GLY A 251 8.06 29.01 -10.08
C GLY A 251 8.99 27.82 -9.84
N SER A 252 8.98 26.82 -10.73
CA SER A 252 9.78 25.59 -10.67
C SER A 252 10.81 25.57 -11.80
N GLN A 253 11.85 26.40 -11.70
CA GLN A 253 13.13 25.93 -12.24
C GLN A 253 13.47 24.66 -11.48
N SER A 254 13.47 23.51 -12.17
CA SER A 254 13.82 22.23 -11.56
C SER A 254 15.13 22.38 -10.77
N PRO A 255 15.12 22.29 -9.43
CA PRO A 255 16.34 22.49 -8.69
C PRO A 255 17.26 21.31 -9.00
N LYS A 256 18.49 21.60 -9.44
CA LYS A 256 19.57 20.59 -9.50
C LYS A 256 19.53 19.73 -8.23
N PRO A 257 19.82 18.43 -8.27
CA PRO A 257 19.54 17.47 -7.19
C PRO A 257 20.04 17.85 -5.77
N LEU A 258 20.98 18.80 -5.67
CA LEU A 258 21.42 19.42 -4.41
C LEU A 258 20.44 20.42 -3.77
N MET A 259 19.62 21.13 -4.56
CA MET A 259 18.76 22.22 -4.08
C MET A 259 17.42 21.75 -3.48
N VAL A 260 16.94 20.56 -3.84
CA VAL A 260 15.71 19.97 -3.24
C VAL A 260 15.89 19.73 -1.73
N HIS A 261 17.11 19.45 -1.29
CA HIS A 261 17.41 19.19 0.11
C HIS A 261 17.46 20.46 0.98
N MET A 262 17.86 21.62 0.42
CA MET A 262 17.76 22.90 1.13
C MET A 262 16.31 23.37 1.29
N ARG A 263 15.41 22.97 0.37
CA ARG A 263 13.99 23.32 0.43
C ARG A 263 13.23 22.57 1.53
N LYS A 264 13.63 21.33 1.85
CA LYS A 264 13.00 20.51 2.91
C LYS A 264 13.39 20.94 4.33
N TYR A 265 14.38 21.83 4.48
CA TYR A 265 14.91 22.30 5.77
C TYR A 265 15.09 23.84 5.88
N GLY A 266 14.78 24.60 4.83
CA GLY A 266 14.88 26.06 4.81
C GLY A 266 13.51 26.68 4.56
N GLY A 267 12.89 27.21 5.61
CA GLY A 267 11.64 27.96 5.50
C GLY A 267 11.83 29.24 4.69
N ILE A 268 10.93 29.50 3.73
CA ILE A 268 10.78 30.82 3.11
C ILE A 268 9.28 31.07 2.84
N THR A 269 8.69 31.75 3.82
CA THR A 269 7.33 32.30 3.99
C THR A 269 6.88 33.35 2.95
N SER A 270 7.46 33.37 1.74
CA SER A 270 7.18 34.44 0.76
C SER A 270 6.26 34.04 -0.41
N TYR A 271 5.99 32.75 -0.60
CA TYR A 271 5.32 32.25 -1.82
C TYR A 271 3.83 31.88 -1.62
N GLU A 272 3.34 31.86 -0.38
CA GLU A 272 1.96 31.42 -0.07
C GLU A 272 0.88 32.39 -0.57
N ASN A 273 1.21 33.69 -0.68
CA ASN A 273 0.28 34.71 -1.17
C ASN A 273 0.01 34.59 -2.68
N ILE A 274 0.93 33.99 -3.43
CA ILE A 274 0.82 33.84 -4.89
C ILE A 274 -0.09 32.66 -5.25
N ALA A 275 0.02 31.55 -4.52
CA ALA A 275 -0.84 30.39 -4.74
C ALA A 275 -2.33 30.69 -4.45
N PHE A 276 -2.61 31.53 -3.44
CA PHE A 276 -3.98 31.96 -3.14
C PHE A 276 -4.56 32.90 -4.21
N GLN A 277 -3.73 33.73 -4.85
CA GLN A 277 -4.17 34.58 -5.96
C GLN A 277 -4.41 33.78 -7.24
N ILE A 278 -3.55 32.81 -7.56
CA ILE A 278 -3.70 31.98 -8.77
C ILE A 278 -4.92 31.07 -8.68
N ASP A 279 -5.16 30.37 -7.55
CA ASP A 279 -6.36 29.53 -7.39
C ASP A 279 -7.65 30.37 -7.47
N LYS A 280 -7.61 31.65 -7.03
CA LYS A 280 -8.76 32.56 -7.07
C LYS A 280 -9.01 33.16 -8.46
N GLU A 281 -7.96 33.60 -9.16
CA GLU A 281 -8.06 34.06 -10.56
C GLU A 281 -8.59 32.96 -11.47
N MET A 282 -8.21 31.71 -11.18
CA MET A 282 -8.70 30.53 -11.88
C MET A 282 -10.18 30.18 -11.63
N GLU A 283 -10.68 30.40 -10.41
CA GLU A 283 -12.11 30.25 -10.12
C GLU A 283 -12.93 31.38 -10.78
N GLU A 284 -12.37 32.60 -10.84
CA GLU A 284 -12.99 33.74 -11.53
C GLU A 284 -13.04 33.53 -13.06
N ASP A 285 -11.98 33.00 -13.68
CA ASP A 285 -11.94 32.68 -15.11
C ASP A 285 -12.88 31.51 -15.49
N GLU A 286 -13.09 30.53 -14.61
CA GLU A 286 -14.08 29.46 -14.81
C GLU A 286 -15.52 30.01 -14.74
N GLU A 287 -15.80 30.98 -13.87
CA GLU A 287 -17.12 31.62 -13.77
C GLU A 287 -17.44 32.54 -14.97
N GLU A 288 -16.45 33.27 -15.51
CA GLU A 288 -16.63 34.09 -16.71
C GLU A 288 -16.84 33.26 -17.99
N SER A 289 -16.29 32.04 -18.05
CA SER A 289 -16.47 31.14 -19.21
C SER A 289 -17.87 30.52 -19.33
N ILE A 290 -18.73 30.71 -18.33
CA ILE A 290 -20.08 30.13 -18.23
C ILE A 290 -21.19 31.15 -18.60
N ILE A 291 -20.85 32.41 -18.89
CA ILE A 291 -21.81 33.48 -19.29
C ILE A 291 -21.78 33.72 -20.82
#